data_AF-A0A7C3H6H8-F1
#
_entry.id   AF-A0A7C3H6H8-F1
#
_cell.length_a   1.000
_cell.length_b   1.000
_cell.length_c   1.000
_cell.angle_alpha   90.00
_cell.angle_beta   90.00
_cell.angle_gamma   90.00
#
_symmetry.space_group_name_H-M   'P 1'
#
loop_
_entity.id
_entity.type
_entity.pdbx_description
1 polymer ?
#
loop_
_entity_poly.entity_id
_entity_poly.type
_entity_poly.pdbx_seq_one_letter_code
_entity_poly.pdbx_strand_id
1 'polypeptide(L)'
;MNTLHIYPTSRALRTVSQNQKETDGFLPTLMRMDEFEQRAILLEHKIQVDPLQRILLLRKAAAFDAFEDLKLDLSLVRFFTKSDALFKFFEELSAEGVSFDTLAEADAYAEFGTHLEILERLLVNYHNLLESQGYTDKAFVPQNYRLNEGFLATYKNIEVHLEGYLSQFELKLLEDISKQVQLSIHYTTSKFNVKMQERFEILGLKLPNNKYIHFSLSDKKILQIENNESLLNANVYAVEEREEQIAIAFREIEKMVGSGINPEKIVLILPDESFKEHFTLFDTHNNLNFAMGYDYSNGRIYKSLEALYRYWQSRDDKSKKLLERYGFNLE
;
A
#
# COMPACT_ATOMS: atom_id res chain seq x y z
N MET A 1 8.62 -29.97 -5.91
CA MET A 1 8.93 -29.06 -7.04
C MET A 1 8.60 -27.66 -6.56
N ASN A 2 9.51 -26.69 -6.69
CA ASN A 2 9.33 -25.38 -6.05
C ASN A 2 8.36 -24.50 -6.85
N THR A 3 7.12 -24.40 -6.37
CA THR A 3 6.17 -23.37 -6.75
C THR A 3 6.26 -22.22 -5.74
N LEU A 4 6.31 -20.99 -6.23
CA LEU A 4 6.17 -19.79 -5.41
C LEU A 4 4.73 -19.32 -5.47
N HIS A 5 4.08 -19.15 -4.31
CA HIS A 5 2.76 -18.54 -4.23
C HIS A 5 2.86 -17.14 -3.66
N ILE A 6 2.31 -16.18 -4.40
CA ILE A 6 2.34 -14.76 -4.07
C ILE A 6 0.95 -14.33 -3.66
N TYR A 7 0.85 -13.69 -2.49
CA TYR A 7 -0.40 -13.19 -1.93
C TYR A 7 -0.31 -11.68 -1.64
N PRO A 8 -1.44 -10.96 -1.63
CA PRO A 8 -1.44 -9.50 -1.51
C PRO A 8 -1.15 -9.04 -0.09
N THR A 9 -1.48 -9.84 0.93
CA THR A 9 -1.35 -9.42 2.34
C THR A 9 -0.67 -10.47 3.21
N SER A 10 0.01 -10.00 4.26
CA SER A 10 0.55 -10.87 5.32
C SER A 10 -0.54 -11.71 6.00
N ARG A 11 -1.79 -11.23 6.02
CA ARG A 11 -2.92 -11.97 6.61
C ARG A 11 -3.27 -13.18 5.76
N ALA A 12 -3.35 -13.01 4.43
CA ALA A 12 -3.59 -14.11 3.50
C ALA A 12 -2.50 -15.19 3.62
N LEU A 13 -1.22 -14.80 3.68
CA LEU A 13 -0.11 -15.73 3.89
C LEU A 13 -0.26 -16.56 5.18
N ARG A 14 -0.67 -15.93 6.29
CA ARG A 14 -0.89 -16.62 7.56
C ARG A 14 -2.03 -17.63 7.47
N THR A 15 -3.15 -17.25 6.84
CA THR A 15 -4.31 -18.14 6.66
C THR A 15 -3.93 -19.36 5.82
N VAL A 16 -3.24 -19.17 4.70
CA VAL A 16 -2.79 -20.27 3.84
C VAL A 16 -1.80 -21.16 4.57
N SER A 17 -0.84 -20.57 5.29
CA SER A 17 0.11 -21.33 6.10
C SER A 17 -0.57 -22.14 7.21
N GLN A 18 -1.62 -21.60 7.85
CA GLN A 18 -2.40 -22.33 8.86
C GLN A 18 -3.12 -23.54 8.25
N ASN A 19 -3.81 -23.36 7.13
CA ASN A 19 -4.52 -24.44 6.44
C ASN A 19 -3.56 -25.56 5.99
N GLN A 20 -2.33 -25.21 5.61
CA GLN A 20 -1.31 -26.19 5.21
C GLN A 20 -0.63 -26.89 6.38
N LYS A 21 -0.74 -26.39 7.62
CA LYS A 21 -0.28 -27.14 8.81
C LYS A 21 -1.17 -28.33 9.12
N GLU A 22 -2.38 -28.38 8.56
CA GLU A 22 -3.31 -29.49 8.72
C GLU A 22 -3.05 -30.62 7.71
N THR A 23 -2.10 -30.44 6.78
CA THR A 23 -1.74 -31.43 5.76
C THR A 23 -0.31 -31.93 5.93
N ASP A 24 -0.09 -33.23 5.71
CA ASP A 24 1.24 -33.82 5.74
C ASP A 24 2.02 -33.45 4.47
N GLY A 25 2.90 -32.44 4.55
CA GLY A 25 3.71 -32.01 3.42
C GLY A 25 4.73 -30.92 3.75
N PHE A 26 5.64 -30.67 2.80
CA PHE A 26 6.51 -29.49 2.86
C PHE A 26 5.70 -28.23 2.58
N LEU A 27 5.90 -27.19 3.39
CA LEU A 27 5.28 -25.90 3.14
C LEU A 27 5.81 -25.32 1.81
N PRO A 28 4.93 -24.86 0.92
CA PRO A 28 5.33 -24.12 -0.27
C PRO A 28 6.04 -22.82 0.11
N THR A 29 6.76 -22.25 -0.85
CA THR A 29 7.32 -20.91 -0.64
C THR A 29 6.20 -19.89 -0.81
N LEU A 30 5.97 -19.09 0.22
CA LEU A 30 4.93 -18.07 0.26
C LEU A 30 5.60 -16.70 0.36
N MET A 31 5.12 -15.72 -0.42
CA MET A 31 5.70 -14.37 -0.45
C MET A 31 4.61 -13.33 -0.67
N ARG A 32 4.85 -12.09 -0.21
CA ARG A 32 4.00 -10.97 -0.62
C ARG A 32 4.45 -10.37 -1.94
N MET A 33 3.56 -9.66 -2.62
CA MET A 33 3.92 -8.98 -3.88
C MET A 33 5.08 -7.99 -3.70
N ASP A 34 5.07 -7.16 -2.66
CA ASP A 34 6.14 -6.19 -2.38
C ASP A 34 7.51 -6.87 -2.15
N GLU A 35 7.52 -8.01 -1.46
CA GLU A 35 8.73 -8.79 -1.25
C GLU A 35 9.20 -9.48 -2.54
N PHE A 36 8.26 -9.93 -3.36
CA PHE A 36 8.55 -10.56 -4.64
C PHE A 36 9.20 -9.57 -5.61
N GLU A 37 8.63 -8.38 -5.78
CA GLU A 37 9.18 -7.34 -6.65
C GLU A 37 10.61 -6.98 -6.26
N GLN A 38 10.86 -6.75 -4.97
CA GLN A 38 12.18 -6.41 -4.46
C GLN A 38 13.23 -7.48 -4.76
N ARG A 39 12.84 -8.76 -4.74
CA ARG A 39 13.75 -9.88 -5.03
C ARG A 39 13.87 -10.17 -6.52
N ALA A 40 12.80 -9.94 -7.28
CA ALA A 40 12.74 -10.17 -8.72
C ALA A 40 13.49 -9.10 -9.52
N ILE A 41 13.76 -7.94 -8.93
CA ILE A 41 14.44 -6.82 -9.56
C ILE A 41 15.88 -6.68 -9.05
N LEU A 42 16.80 -6.42 -9.98
CA LEU A 42 18.17 -5.96 -9.72
C LEU A 42 18.35 -4.56 -10.30
N LEU A 43 19.03 -3.71 -9.53
CA LEU A 43 19.45 -2.37 -9.94
C LEU A 43 20.97 -2.39 -10.09
N GLU A 44 21.45 -2.22 -11.31
CA GLU A 44 22.89 -2.30 -11.57
C GLU A 44 23.63 -1.06 -11.07
N HIS A 45 24.70 -1.30 -10.30
CA HIS A 45 25.66 -0.28 -9.86
C HIS A 45 25.04 0.92 -9.11
N LYS A 46 23.83 0.78 -8.56
CA LYS A 46 23.13 1.83 -7.83
C LYS A 46 22.66 1.34 -6.47
N ILE A 47 22.66 2.25 -5.50
CA ILE A 47 22.19 2.00 -4.15
C ILE A 47 20.88 2.75 -3.95
N GLN A 48 19.88 2.09 -3.35
CA GLN A 48 18.65 2.77 -2.98
C GLN A 48 18.97 3.87 -1.96
N VAL A 49 18.56 5.10 -2.25
CA VAL A 49 18.78 6.24 -1.36
C VAL A 49 18.07 6.05 -0.02
N ASP A 50 18.74 6.38 1.09
CA ASP A 50 18.10 6.30 2.42
C ASP A 50 17.09 7.44 2.63
N PRO A 51 16.08 7.26 3.51
CA PRO A 51 15.00 8.24 3.66
C PRO A 51 15.44 9.66 4.00
N LEU A 52 16.53 9.84 4.75
CA LEU A 52 17.01 11.17 5.13
C LEU A 52 17.73 11.82 3.95
N GLN A 53 18.65 11.10 3.31
CA GLN A 53 19.35 11.59 2.12
C GLN A 53 18.37 11.90 0.99
N ARG A 54 17.36 11.06 0.80
CA ARG A 54 16.27 11.24 -0.18
C ARG A 54 15.68 12.65 -0.09
N ILE A 55 15.31 13.06 1.12
CA ILE A 55 14.69 14.37 1.38
C ILE A 55 15.71 15.52 1.19
N LEU A 56 16.95 15.33 1.65
CA LEU A 56 18.00 16.35 1.49
C LEU A 56 18.36 16.58 0.02
N LEU A 57 18.41 15.53 -0.79
CA LEU A 57 18.69 15.61 -2.22
C LEU A 57 17.52 16.24 -2.97
N LEU A 58 16.28 15.89 -2.65
CA LEU A 58 15.11 16.55 -3.25
C LEU A 58 15.07 18.05 -2.90
N ARG A 59 15.40 18.41 -1.65
CA ARG A 59 15.51 19.81 -1.24
C ARG A 59 16.59 20.56 -2.03
N LYS A 60 17.75 19.92 -2.26
CA LYS A 60 18.80 20.49 -3.11
C LYS A 60 18.34 20.64 -4.56
N ALA A 61 17.58 19.67 -5.08
CA ALA A 61 17.02 19.70 -6.43
C ALA A 61 16.00 20.83 -6.63
N ALA A 62 15.32 21.22 -5.55
CA ALA A 62 14.34 22.31 -5.52
C ALA A 62 14.97 23.72 -5.43
N ALA A 63 16.30 23.85 -5.40
CA ALA A 63 17.00 25.13 -5.32
C ALA A 63 17.09 25.82 -6.70
N PHE A 64 15.96 26.25 -7.24
CA PHE A 64 15.87 27.06 -8.47
C PHE A 64 14.71 28.05 -8.39
N ASP A 65 14.85 29.21 -9.04
CA ASP A 65 13.96 30.37 -8.84
C ASP A 65 12.47 30.05 -9.11
N ALA A 66 12.17 29.34 -10.20
CA ALA A 66 10.80 28.97 -10.57
C ALA A 66 10.11 28.04 -9.55
N PHE A 67 10.85 27.41 -8.63
CA PHE A 67 10.24 26.56 -7.60
C PHE A 67 9.39 27.36 -6.60
N GLU A 68 9.67 28.66 -6.43
CA GLU A 68 8.92 29.53 -5.53
C GLU A 68 7.43 29.65 -5.93
N ASP A 69 7.12 29.47 -7.22
CA ASP A 69 5.75 29.54 -7.75
C ASP A 69 4.85 28.41 -7.25
N LEU A 70 5.43 27.27 -6.83
CA LEU A 70 4.67 26.20 -6.16
C LEU A 70 4.20 26.57 -4.75
N LYS A 71 4.65 27.72 -4.22
CA LYS A 71 4.37 28.17 -2.84
C LYS A 71 4.71 27.11 -1.79
N LEU A 72 5.73 26.29 -2.08
CA LEU A 72 6.27 25.31 -1.17
C LEU A 72 7.45 25.90 -0.40
N ASP A 73 7.38 25.80 0.93
CA ASP A 73 8.38 26.35 1.82
C ASP A 73 9.62 25.43 1.87
N LEU A 74 10.76 25.96 1.43
CA LEU A 74 12.06 25.27 1.42
C LEU A 74 12.76 25.21 2.79
N SER A 75 12.15 25.80 3.83
CA SER A 75 12.61 25.59 5.20
C SER A 75 12.57 24.10 5.53
N LEU A 76 13.68 23.61 6.05
CA LEU A 76 13.93 22.18 6.19
C LEU A 76 12.77 21.46 6.89
N VAL A 77 12.26 22.02 7.99
CA VAL A 77 11.17 21.45 8.80
C VAL A 77 9.85 21.31 8.01
N ARG A 78 9.51 22.30 7.16
CA ARG A 78 8.27 22.28 6.37
C ARG A 78 8.41 21.46 5.09
N PHE A 79 9.61 21.41 4.52
CA PHE A 79 9.89 20.55 3.39
C PHE A 79 9.85 19.07 3.79
N PHE A 80 10.35 18.71 4.97
CA PHE A 80 10.23 17.36 5.53
C PHE A 80 8.78 16.88 5.55
N THR A 81 7.83 17.72 5.97
CA THR A 81 6.42 17.31 6.07
C THR A 81 5.67 17.25 4.74
N LYS A 82 6.16 17.94 3.70
CA LYS A 82 5.49 18.00 2.39
C LYS A 82 6.16 17.15 1.30
N SER A 83 7.43 16.78 1.47
CA SER A 83 8.20 16.03 0.47
C SER A 83 7.60 14.66 0.13
N ASP A 84 6.90 14.02 1.08
CA ASP A 84 6.24 12.73 0.86
C ASP A 84 5.21 12.78 -0.27
N ALA A 85 4.45 13.87 -0.39
CA ALA A 85 3.48 14.04 -1.47
C ALA A 85 4.15 14.15 -2.84
N LEU A 86 5.30 14.84 -2.92
CA LEU A 86 6.08 14.95 -4.16
C LEU A 86 6.63 13.59 -4.57
N PHE A 87 7.19 12.84 -3.62
CA PHE A 87 7.70 11.49 -3.89
C PHE A 87 6.60 10.56 -4.36
N LYS A 88 5.46 10.52 -3.68
CA LYS A 88 4.31 9.70 -4.09
C LYS A 88 3.82 10.06 -5.49
N PHE A 89 3.73 11.35 -5.80
CA PHE A 89 3.35 11.81 -7.13
C PHE A 89 4.32 11.29 -8.21
N PHE A 90 5.63 11.41 -8.00
CA PHE A 90 6.64 10.90 -8.95
C PHE A 90 6.62 9.36 -9.05
N GLU A 91 6.46 8.67 -7.91
CA GLU A 91 6.33 7.21 -7.86
C GLU A 91 5.10 6.73 -8.64
N GLU A 92 3.95 7.39 -8.49
CA GLU A 92 2.71 7.07 -9.20
C GLU A 92 2.82 7.28 -10.71
N LEU A 93 3.36 8.43 -11.14
CA LEU A 93 3.61 8.69 -12.56
C LEU A 93 4.53 7.63 -13.16
N SER A 94 5.61 7.30 -12.46
CA SER A 94 6.54 6.28 -12.92
C SER A 94 5.93 4.88 -12.95
N ALA A 95 5.13 4.51 -11.94
CA ALA A 95 4.48 3.21 -11.87
C ALA A 95 3.42 3.01 -12.95
N GLU A 96 2.72 4.08 -13.33
CA GLU A 96 1.73 4.07 -14.43
C GLU A 96 2.35 4.36 -15.80
N GLY A 97 3.64 4.73 -15.87
CA GLY A 97 4.32 5.06 -17.12
C GLY A 97 3.79 6.33 -17.79
N VAL A 98 3.29 7.29 -17.00
CA VAL A 98 2.72 8.55 -17.47
C VAL A 98 3.80 9.63 -17.44
N SER A 99 4.01 10.31 -18.57
CA SER A 99 4.93 11.45 -18.67
C SER A 99 4.24 12.76 -18.25
N PHE A 100 5.04 13.79 -17.95
CA PHE A 100 4.52 15.13 -17.67
C PHE A 100 3.79 15.72 -18.87
N ASP A 101 4.29 15.49 -20.09
CA ASP A 101 3.64 15.91 -21.34
C ASP A 101 2.23 15.31 -21.45
N THR A 102 2.12 13.99 -21.25
CA THR A 102 0.82 13.28 -21.29
C THR A 102 -0.14 13.81 -20.22
N LEU A 103 0.37 14.20 -19.05
CA LEU A 103 -0.46 14.74 -17.98
C LEU A 103 -0.93 16.17 -18.31
N ALA A 104 -0.07 17.00 -18.89
CA ALA A 104 -0.40 18.37 -19.29
C ALA A 104 -1.42 18.45 -20.43
N GLU A 105 -1.46 17.44 -21.30
CA GLU A 105 -2.47 17.31 -22.37
C GLU A 105 -3.86 16.93 -21.85
N ALA A 106 -3.97 16.41 -20.62
CA ALA A 106 -5.26 16.02 -20.06
C ALA A 106 -6.05 17.25 -19.58
N ASP A 107 -7.32 17.35 -19.99
CA ASP A 107 -8.22 18.47 -19.65
C ASP A 107 -8.26 18.80 -18.15
N ALA A 108 -8.21 17.77 -17.30
CA ALA A 108 -8.23 17.92 -15.85
C ALA A 108 -7.03 18.69 -15.29
N TYR A 109 -5.93 18.80 -16.06
CA TYR A 109 -4.68 19.41 -15.63
C TYR A 109 -4.26 20.65 -16.43
N ALA A 110 -5.07 21.10 -17.39
CA ALA A 110 -4.73 22.22 -18.27
C ALA A 110 -4.33 23.50 -17.52
N GLU A 111 -4.93 23.78 -16.36
CA GLU A 111 -4.62 24.96 -15.53
C GLU A 111 -3.32 24.82 -14.71
N PHE A 112 -2.77 23.61 -14.61
CA PHE A 112 -1.57 23.32 -13.81
C PHE A 112 -0.28 23.23 -14.63
N GLY A 113 -0.29 23.57 -15.93
CA GLY A 113 0.87 23.43 -16.83
C GLY A 113 2.18 23.97 -16.23
N THR A 114 2.18 25.20 -15.71
CA THR A 114 3.37 25.79 -15.05
C THR A 114 3.83 24.99 -13.83
N HIS A 115 2.89 24.46 -13.03
CA HIS A 115 3.25 23.63 -11.87
C HIS A 115 3.85 22.29 -12.31
N LEU A 116 3.32 21.69 -13.38
CA LEU A 116 3.85 20.46 -13.97
C LEU A 116 5.27 20.65 -14.52
N GLU A 117 5.54 21.74 -15.23
CA GLU A 117 6.87 22.09 -15.72
C GLU A 117 7.89 22.23 -14.56
N ILE A 118 7.48 22.87 -13.46
CA ILE A 118 8.33 23.00 -12.27
C ILE A 118 8.60 21.62 -11.63
N LEU A 119 7.58 20.78 -11.52
CA LEU A 119 7.68 19.44 -10.95
C LEU A 119 8.54 18.51 -11.82
N GLU A 120 8.43 18.61 -13.14
CA GLU A 120 9.28 17.89 -14.08
C GLU A 120 10.74 18.31 -13.91
N ARG A 121 11.01 19.61 -13.90
CA ARG A 121 12.36 20.15 -13.68
C ARG A 121 12.93 19.70 -12.34
N LEU A 122 12.10 19.68 -11.29
CA LEU A 122 12.49 19.16 -9.97
C LEU A 122 12.90 17.69 -10.08
N LEU A 123 12.10 16.85 -10.75
CA LEU A 123 12.39 15.42 -10.90
C LEU A 123 13.70 15.19 -11.67
N VAL A 124 13.95 15.95 -12.74
CA VAL A 124 15.19 15.90 -13.52
C VAL A 124 16.41 16.31 -12.68
N ASN A 125 16.31 17.43 -11.95
CA ASN A 125 17.37 17.87 -11.05
C ASN A 125 17.67 16.81 -9.97
N TYR A 126 16.61 16.22 -9.41
CA TYR A 126 16.73 15.17 -8.40
C TYR A 126 17.40 13.92 -8.95
N HIS A 127 17.00 13.48 -10.15
CA HIS A 127 17.63 12.37 -10.85
C HIS A 127 19.14 12.59 -11.04
N ASN A 128 19.53 13.76 -11.55
CA ASN A 128 20.93 14.10 -11.77
C ASN A 128 21.76 14.07 -10.48
N LEU A 129 21.19 14.53 -9.36
CA LEU A 129 21.85 14.48 -8.05
C LEU A 129 22.04 13.04 -7.56
N LEU A 130 21.05 12.17 -7.75
CA LEU A 130 21.15 10.75 -7.41
C LEU A 130 22.24 10.06 -8.23
N GLU A 131 22.23 10.23 -9.55
CA GLU A 131 23.23 9.63 -10.45
C GLU A 131 24.66 10.05 -10.07
N SER A 132 24.86 11.34 -9.75
CA SER A 132 26.18 11.87 -9.36
C SER A 132 26.77 11.22 -8.09
N GLN A 133 25.92 10.58 -7.28
CA GLN A 133 26.30 9.95 -6.01
C GLN A 133 26.13 8.42 -6.05
N GLY A 134 25.79 7.82 -7.20
CA GLY A 134 25.56 6.39 -7.34
C GLY A 134 24.29 5.89 -6.66
N TYR A 135 23.30 6.78 -6.46
CA TYR A 135 22.03 6.45 -5.85
C TYR A 135 20.91 6.25 -6.87
N THR A 136 19.84 5.59 -6.43
CA THR A 136 18.56 5.50 -7.14
C THR A 136 17.39 5.66 -6.19
N ASP A 137 16.24 6.02 -6.73
CA ASP A 137 14.98 6.17 -6.02
C ASP A 137 13.93 5.22 -6.60
N LYS A 138 12.86 4.96 -5.84
CA LYS A 138 11.72 4.15 -6.29
C LYS A 138 11.10 4.71 -7.56
N ALA A 139 11.03 6.03 -7.67
CA ALA A 139 10.49 6.72 -8.85
C ALA A 139 11.29 6.47 -10.15
N PHE A 140 12.48 5.85 -10.08
CA PHE A 140 13.32 5.54 -11.24
C PHE A 140 13.53 4.03 -11.47
N VAL A 141 12.93 3.19 -10.63
CA VAL A 141 13.04 1.72 -10.75
C VAL A 141 12.37 1.22 -12.04
N PRO A 142 11.15 1.66 -12.42
CA PRO A 142 10.47 1.15 -13.61
C PRO A 142 11.24 1.29 -14.93
N GLN A 143 12.15 2.27 -15.04
CA GLN A 143 12.94 2.51 -16.24
C GLN A 143 14.29 1.79 -16.24
N ASN A 144 14.82 1.37 -15.09
CA ASN A 144 16.22 0.97 -14.94
C ASN A 144 16.43 -0.43 -14.32
N TYR A 145 15.37 -1.23 -14.18
CA TYR A 145 15.49 -2.56 -13.58
C TYR A 145 16.02 -3.61 -14.56
N ARG A 146 16.66 -4.65 -14.00
CA ARG A 146 16.88 -5.94 -14.65
C ARG A 146 16.23 -7.04 -13.82
N LEU A 147 15.86 -8.13 -14.47
CA LEU A 147 15.33 -9.29 -13.75
C LEU A 147 16.44 -10.04 -13.02
N ASN A 148 16.14 -10.48 -11.81
CA ASN A 148 17.01 -11.35 -11.02
C ASN A 148 16.85 -12.80 -11.48
N GLU A 149 17.47 -13.15 -12.61
CA GLU A 149 17.34 -14.50 -13.20
C GLU A 149 17.76 -15.60 -12.24
N GLY A 150 18.78 -15.36 -11.41
CA GLY A 150 19.23 -16.31 -10.40
C GLY A 150 18.18 -16.63 -9.34
N PHE A 151 17.41 -15.62 -8.92
CA PHE A 151 16.26 -15.81 -8.02
C PHE A 151 15.10 -16.53 -8.73
N LEU A 152 14.72 -16.07 -9.94
CA LEU A 152 13.59 -16.62 -10.69
C LEU A 152 13.81 -18.09 -11.07
N ALA A 153 15.03 -18.46 -11.44
CA ALA A 153 15.40 -19.83 -11.81
C ALA A 153 15.27 -20.85 -10.67
N THR A 154 15.12 -20.41 -9.41
CA THR A 154 14.86 -21.31 -8.27
C THR A 154 13.46 -21.92 -8.27
N TYR A 155 12.53 -21.32 -9.03
CA TYR A 155 11.14 -21.74 -9.12
C TYR A 155 10.82 -22.28 -10.50
N LYS A 156 9.98 -23.31 -10.56
CA LYS A 156 9.43 -23.81 -11.83
C LYS A 156 8.18 -23.04 -12.24
N ASN A 157 7.34 -22.75 -11.26
CA ASN A 157 6.06 -22.08 -11.43
C ASN A 157 5.95 -20.95 -10.39
N ILE A 158 5.36 -19.84 -10.81
CA ILE A 158 4.96 -18.73 -9.96
C ILE A 158 3.45 -18.57 -10.07
N GLU A 159 2.77 -18.56 -8.94
CA GLU A 159 1.32 -18.39 -8.85
C GLU A 159 1.01 -17.11 -8.08
N VAL A 160 0.35 -16.17 -8.75
CA VAL A 160 -0.04 -14.88 -8.16
C VAL A 160 -1.51 -14.91 -7.82
N HIS A 161 -1.85 -14.72 -6.54
CA HIS A 161 -3.21 -14.45 -6.11
C HIS A 161 -3.42 -12.95 -6.11
N LEU A 162 -4.04 -12.43 -7.18
CA LEU A 162 -4.22 -11.00 -7.38
C LEU A 162 -5.51 -10.52 -6.73
N GLU A 163 -5.37 -9.56 -5.81
CA GLU A 163 -6.46 -8.74 -5.30
C GLU A 163 -6.18 -7.27 -5.66
N GLY A 164 -7.20 -6.55 -6.13
CA GLY A 164 -7.06 -5.15 -6.53
C GLY A 164 -6.50 -4.96 -7.94
N TYR A 165 -5.71 -3.90 -8.11
CA TYR A 165 -5.19 -3.45 -9.40
C TYR A 165 -3.67 -3.54 -9.41
N LEU A 166 -3.13 -4.02 -10.52
CA LEU A 166 -1.71 -3.86 -10.84
C LEU A 166 -1.52 -2.54 -11.56
N SER A 167 -0.52 -1.78 -11.17
CA SER A 167 0.05 -0.68 -11.94
C SER A 167 0.59 -1.18 -13.30
N GLN A 168 0.85 -0.25 -14.21
CA GLN A 168 1.44 -0.63 -15.51
C GLN A 168 2.83 -1.24 -15.35
N PHE A 169 3.60 -0.74 -14.40
CA PHE A 169 4.90 -1.30 -14.06
C PHE A 169 4.79 -2.73 -13.52
N GLU A 170 3.95 -2.99 -12.52
CA GLU A 170 3.78 -4.34 -11.96
C GLU A 170 3.29 -5.32 -13.04
N LEU A 171 2.36 -4.89 -13.90
CA LEU A 171 1.88 -5.70 -15.00
C LEU A 171 3.01 -6.04 -16.00
N LYS A 172 3.80 -5.05 -16.39
CA LYS A 172 4.97 -5.23 -17.27
C LYS A 172 6.02 -6.14 -16.64
N LEU A 173 6.28 -5.98 -15.34
CA LEU A 173 7.20 -6.82 -14.59
C LEU A 173 6.75 -8.29 -14.63
N LEU A 174 5.47 -8.56 -14.34
CA LEU A 174 4.93 -9.91 -14.42
C LEU A 174 4.98 -10.47 -15.85
N GLU A 175 4.71 -9.65 -16.87
CA GLU A 175 4.86 -10.05 -18.27
C GLU A 175 6.30 -10.43 -18.60
N ASP A 176 7.29 -9.63 -18.19
CA ASP A 176 8.71 -9.93 -18.43
C ASP A 176 9.15 -11.21 -17.69
N ILE A 177 8.71 -11.40 -16.45
CA ILE A 177 8.97 -12.62 -15.67
C ILE A 177 8.32 -13.84 -16.34
N SER A 178 7.11 -13.71 -16.90
CA SER A 178 6.38 -14.80 -17.56
C SER A 178 7.12 -15.38 -18.78
N LYS A 179 8.09 -14.63 -19.35
CA LYS A 179 8.96 -15.09 -20.44
C LYS A 179 10.10 -16.01 -19.96
N GLN A 180 10.44 -15.96 -18.67
CA GLN A 180 11.55 -16.73 -18.08
C GLN A 180 11.07 -17.93 -17.26
N VAL A 181 9.94 -17.78 -16.56
CA VAL A 181 9.36 -18.79 -15.67
C VAL A 181 7.86 -18.87 -15.90
N GLN A 182 7.30 -20.08 -15.74
CA GLN A 182 5.86 -20.28 -15.89
C GLN A 182 5.10 -19.46 -14.84
N LEU A 183 4.26 -18.53 -15.29
CA LEU A 183 3.51 -17.63 -14.42
C LEU A 183 2.02 -17.78 -14.65
N SER A 184 1.26 -17.95 -13.57
CA SER A 184 -0.20 -17.96 -13.60
C SER A 184 -0.79 -17.06 -12.52
N ILE A 185 -2.01 -16.58 -12.77
CA ILE A 185 -2.70 -15.61 -11.92
C ILE A 185 -4.09 -16.14 -11.58
N HIS A 186 -4.42 -16.11 -10.28
CA HIS A 186 -5.77 -16.24 -9.77
C HIS A 186 -6.37 -14.84 -9.61
N TYR A 187 -7.52 -14.60 -10.23
CA TYR A 187 -8.16 -13.29 -10.23
C TYR A 187 -9.69 -13.40 -10.22
N THR A 188 -10.32 -12.53 -9.44
CA THR A 188 -11.79 -12.41 -9.39
C THR A 188 -12.21 -11.23 -10.24
N THR A 189 -12.96 -11.47 -11.31
CA THR A 189 -13.51 -10.40 -12.16
C THR A 189 -14.85 -9.91 -11.62
N SER A 190 -15.08 -8.61 -11.73
CA SER A 190 -16.35 -7.98 -11.38
C SER A 190 -16.57 -6.68 -12.18
N LYS A 191 -17.80 -6.16 -12.17
CA LYS A 191 -18.12 -4.84 -12.75
C LYS A 191 -17.27 -3.69 -12.19
N PHE A 192 -16.63 -3.86 -11.03
CA PHE A 192 -15.81 -2.84 -10.39
C PHE A 192 -14.35 -2.88 -10.79
N ASN A 193 -13.90 -3.90 -11.54
CA ASN A 193 -12.50 -4.07 -11.92
C ASN A 193 -12.26 -4.27 -13.42
N VAL A 194 -13.17 -3.70 -14.23
CA VAL A 194 -13.12 -3.73 -15.69
C VAL A 194 -11.81 -3.14 -16.24
N LYS A 195 -11.31 -2.05 -15.66
CA LYS A 195 -10.03 -1.44 -16.06
C LYS A 195 -8.86 -2.43 -16.05
N MET A 196 -8.82 -3.34 -15.07
CA MET A 196 -7.78 -4.38 -15.02
C MET A 196 -8.04 -5.48 -16.06
N GLN A 197 -9.30 -5.81 -16.33
CA GLN A 197 -9.67 -6.74 -17.41
C GLN A 197 -9.23 -6.21 -18.78
N GLU A 198 -9.41 -4.92 -19.04
CA GLU A 198 -8.94 -4.24 -20.25
C GLU A 198 -7.41 -4.31 -20.38
N ARG A 199 -6.66 -4.13 -19.27
CA ARG A 199 -5.20 -4.30 -19.25
C ARG A 199 -4.80 -5.72 -19.66
N PHE A 200 -5.46 -6.75 -19.13
CA PHE A 200 -5.19 -8.13 -19.54
C PHE A 200 -5.63 -8.41 -20.99
N GLU A 201 -6.70 -7.77 -21.48
CA GLU A 201 -7.15 -7.91 -22.87
C GLU A 201 -6.11 -7.37 -23.85
N ILE A 202 -5.46 -6.23 -23.54
CA ILE A 202 -4.33 -5.70 -24.31
C ILE A 202 -3.16 -6.69 -24.39
N LEU A 203 -2.93 -7.47 -23.32
CA LEU A 203 -1.91 -8.52 -23.30
C LEU A 203 -2.33 -9.80 -24.06
N GLY A 204 -3.55 -9.87 -24.58
CA GLY A 204 -4.10 -11.01 -25.32
C GLY A 204 -4.98 -11.95 -24.48
N LEU A 205 -5.38 -11.55 -23.27
CA LEU A 205 -6.19 -12.34 -22.34
C LEU A 205 -7.54 -11.68 -22.11
N LYS A 206 -8.57 -12.08 -22.87
CA LYS A 206 -9.94 -11.61 -22.67
C LYS A 206 -10.60 -12.36 -21.51
N LEU A 207 -10.72 -11.71 -20.36
CA LEU A 207 -11.30 -12.30 -19.16
C LEU A 207 -12.82 -12.05 -19.09
N PRO A 208 -13.68 -13.07 -18.91
CA PRO A 208 -15.11 -12.87 -18.69
C PRO A 208 -15.38 -12.18 -17.35
N ASN A 209 -16.41 -11.34 -17.30
CA ASN A 209 -16.79 -10.62 -16.09
C ASN A 209 -17.58 -11.50 -15.09
N ASN A 210 -17.53 -11.16 -13.79
CA ASN A 210 -18.19 -11.85 -12.68
C ASN A 210 -17.82 -13.34 -12.55
N LYS A 211 -16.53 -13.66 -12.62
CA LYS A 211 -16.00 -15.03 -12.51
C LYS A 211 -14.83 -15.09 -11.54
N TYR A 212 -14.59 -16.28 -10.99
CA TYR A 212 -13.28 -16.63 -10.45
C TYR A 212 -12.47 -17.27 -11.58
N ILE A 213 -11.30 -16.72 -11.89
CA ILE A 213 -10.50 -17.13 -13.04
C ILE A 213 -9.09 -17.49 -12.59
N HIS A 214 -8.59 -18.61 -13.09
CA HIS A 214 -7.17 -18.93 -13.08
C HIS A 214 -6.67 -18.97 -14.52
N PHE A 215 -5.64 -18.20 -14.82
CA PHE A 215 -5.10 -18.10 -16.18
C PHE A 215 -3.58 -18.08 -16.17
N SER A 216 -2.99 -18.59 -17.24
CA SER A 216 -1.55 -18.53 -17.49
C SER A 216 -1.21 -17.23 -18.20
N LEU A 217 -0.33 -16.43 -17.60
CA LEU A 217 0.23 -15.25 -18.25
C LEU A 217 1.26 -15.66 -19.31
N SER A 218 2.06 -16.69 -19.02
CA SER A 218 3.09 -17.21 -19.94
C SER A 218 2.48 -17.78 -21.22
N ASP A 219 1.40 -18.57 -21.12
CA ASP A 219 0.74 -19.16 -22.29
C ASP A 219 -0.37 -18.29 -22.88
N LYS A 220 -0.72 -17.19 -22.21
CA LYS A 220 -1.86 -16.33 -22.56
C LYS A 220 -3.17 -17.11 -22.76
N LYS A 221 -3.45 -18.05 -21.85
CA LYS A 221 -4.67 -18.88 -21.87
C LYS A 221 -5.33 -18.98 -20.51
N ILE A 222 -6.65 -19.09 -20.51
CA ILE A 222 -7.40 -19.37 -19.30
C ILE A 222 -7.29 -20.86 -18.98
N LEU A 223 -6.98 -21.18 -17.73
CA LEU A 223 -6.81 -22.55 -17.23
C LEU A 223 -8.09 -23.05 -16.57
N GLN A 224 -8.76 -22.20 -15.79
CA GLN A 224 -9.99 -22.51 -15.07
C GLN A 224 -10.89 -21.28 -14.97
N ILE A 225 -12.20 -21.51 -15.06
CA ILE A 225 -13.24 -20.49 -14.89
C ILE A 225 -14.32 -21.08 -13.99
N GLU A 226 -14.68 -20.33 -12.96
CA GLU A 226 -15.81 -20.65 -12.09
C GLU A 226 -16.77 -19.47 -12.02
N ASN A 227 -18.06 -19.78 -11.86
CA ASN A 227 -19.07 -18.75 -11.68
C ASN A 227 -18.89 -18.08 -10.32
N ASN A 228 -18.94 -16.75 -10.30
CA ASN A 228 -19.13 -16.05 -9.04
C ASN A 228 -20.63 -16.01 -8.71
N GLU A 229 -21.08 -16.98 -7.90
CA GLU A 229 -22.47 -17.10 -7.46
C GLU A 229 -22.78 -16.32 -6.18
N SER A 230 -21.86 -15.46 -5.72
CA SER A 230 -22.07 -14.65 -4.53
C SER A 230 -23.24 -13.69 -4.71
N LEU A 231 -24.35 -13.98 -4.01
CA LEU A 231 -25.50 -13.10 -3.92
C LEU A 231 -25.25 -12.02 -2.87
N LEU A 232 -25.34 -10.76 -3.30
CA LEU A 232 -25.24 -9.62 -2.39
C LEU A 232 -26.64 -9.22 -1.91
N ASN A 233 -26.97 -9.60 -0.67
CA ASN A 233 -28.14 -9.07 0.03
C ASN A 233 -27.71 -7.83 0.83
N ALA A 234 -27.87 -6.66 0.23
CA ALA A 234 -27.49 -5.39 0.84
C ALA A 234 -28.72 -4.62 1.35
N ASN A 235 -28.66 -4.17 2.60
CA ASN A 235 -29.58 -3.18 3.16
C ASN A 235 -28.85 -1.83 3.21
N VAL A 236 -29.55 -0.77 2.83
CA VAL A 236 -29.02 0.60 2.90
C VAL A 236 -29.79 1.36 3.96
N TYR A 237 -29.05 2.01 4.86
CA TYR A 237 -29.60 2.84 5.92
C TYR A 237 -29.15 4.28 5.73
N ALA A 238 -30.04 5.22 6.06
CA ALA A 238 -29.74 6.64 6.15
C ALA A 238 -29.99 7.10 7.59
N VAL A 239 -29.14 7.99 8.08
CA VAL A 239 -29.17 8.55 9.43
C VAL A 239 -28.98 10.05 9.34
N GLU A 240 -29.47 10.78 10.35
CA GLU A 240 -29.30 12.24 10.42
C GLU A 240 -27.91 12.59 10.92
N GLU A 241 -27.46 11.91 11.99
CA GLU A 241 -26.18 12.14 12.62
C GLU A 241 -25.19 11.00 12.39
N ARG A 242 -23.89 11.31 12.33
CA ARG A 242 -22.84 10.33 12.05
C ARG A 242 -22.77 9.24 13.14
N GLU A 243 -22.95 9.63 14.39
CA GLU A 243 -22.91 8.76 15.57
C GLU A 243 -24.02 7.69 15.56
N GLU A 244 -25.15 7.94 14.89
CA GLU A 244 -26.23 6.96 14.77
C GLU A 244 -25.81 5.71 13.96
N GLN A 245 -24.79 5.84 13.09
CA GLN A 245 -24.20 4.70 12.38
C GLN A 245 -23.66 3.65 13.35
N ILE A 246 -23.19 4.06 14.53
CA ILE A 246 -22.65 3.16 15.57
C ILE A 246 -23.78 2.28 16.11
N ALA A 247 -24.92 2.88 16.45
CA ALA A 247 -26.09 2.15 16.94
C ALA A 247 -26.62 1.17 15.89
N ILE A 248 -26.67 1.57 14.62
CA ILE A 248 -27.06 0.67 13.52
C ILE A 248 -26.08 -0.49 13.39
N ALA A 249 -24.77 -0.23 13.42
CA ALA A 249 -23.76 -1.27 13.31
C ALA A 249 -23.89 -2.30 14.44
N PHE A 250 -24.02 -1.88 15.71
CA PHE A 250 -24.24 -2.80 16.83
C PHE A 250 -25.53 -3.60 16.69
N ARG A 251 -26.64 -2.97 16.27
CA ARG A 251 -27.91 -3.64 16.03
C ARG A 251 -27.79 -4.72 14.95
N GLU A 252 -27.13 -4.42 13.83
CA GLU A 252 -26.96 -5.39 12.75
C GLU A 252 -25.98 -6.52 13.14
N ILE A 253 -24.92 -6.22 13.89
CA ILE A 253 -24.02 -7.24 14.44
C ILE A 253 -24.80 -8.19 15.37
N GLU A 254 -25.56 -7.65 16.31
CA GLU A 254 -26.39 -8.44 17.23
C GLU A 254 -27.38 -9.33 16.47
N LYS A 255 -28.05 -8.76 15.45
CA LYS A 255 -28.98 -9.51 14.59
C LYS A 255 -28.27 -10.64 13.83
N MET A 256 -27.06 -10.40 13.30
CA MET A 256 -26.27 -11.41 12.60
C MET A 256 -25.86 -12.54 13.55
N VAL A 257 -25.37 -12.20 14.74
CA VAL A 257 -25.00 -13.20 15.77
C VAL A 257 -26.23 -13.98 16.23
N GLY A 258 -27.35 -13.30 16.52
CA GLY A 258 -28.62 -13.91 16.91
C GLY A 258 -29.21 -14.84 15.83
N SER A 259 -28.86 -14.63 14.56
CA SER A 259 -29.21 -15.51 13.43
C SER A 259 -28.28 -16.73 13.29
N GLY A 260 -27.26 -16.85 14.13
CA GLY A 260 -26.31 -17.97 14.17
C GLY A 260 -25.01 -17.75 13.38
N ILE A 261 -24.73 -16.53 12.93
CA ILE A 261 -23.44 -16.21 12.29
C ILE A 261 -22.37 -16.09 13.36
N ASN A 262 -21.29 -16.88 13.25
CA ASN A 262 -20.14 -16.77 14.14
C ASN A 262 -19.58 -15.34 14.11
N PRO A 263 -19.31 -14.71 15.26
CA PRO A 263 -18.79 -13.34 15.33
C PRO A 263 -17.53 -13.12 14.49
N GLU A 264 -16.64 -14.11 14.41
CA GLU A 264 -15.39 -14.08 13.62
C GLU A 264 -15.59 -13.94 12.10
N LYS A 265 -16.81 -14.21 11.60
CA LYS A 265 -17.21 -14.07 10.19
C LYS A 265 -17.88 -12.73 9.89
N ILE A 266 -18.07 -11.88 10.91
CA ILE A 266 -18.66 -10.55 10.76
C ILE A 266 -17.53 -9.53 10.69
N VAL A 267 -17.55 -8.68 9.66
CA VAL A 267 -16.55 -7.63 9.45
C VAL A 267 -17.25 -6.29 9.38
N LEU A 268 -16.82 -5.34 10.23
CA LEU A 268 -17.23 -3.95 10.16
C LEU A 268 -16.15 -3.14 9.46
N ILE A 269 -16.52 -2.46 8.36
CA ILE A 269 -15.64 -1.60 7.59
C ILE A 269 -16.08 -0.15 7.84
N LEU A 270 -15.13 0.68 8.29
CA LEU A 270 -15.37 2.09 8.58
C LEU A 270 -14.91 2.96 7.39
N PRO A 271 -15.51 4.15 7.18
CA PRO A 271 -15.11 5.07 6.11
C PRO A 271 -13.70 5.63 6.30
N ASP A 272 -13.26 5.79 7.54
CA ASP A 272 -11.92 6.24 7.89
C ASP A 272 -11.49 5.69 9.27
N GLU A 273 -10.19 5.71 9.55
CA GLU A 273 -9.63 5.16 10.79
C GLU A 273 -10.03 5.96 12.03
N SER A 274 -10.22 7.28 11.93
CA SER A 274 -10.53 8.13 13.08
C SER A 274 -11.88 7.77 13.71
N PHE A 275 -12.82 7.27 12.91
CA PHE A 275 -14.14 6.88 13.41
C PHE A 275 -14.11 5.65 14.34
N LYS A 276 -13.03 4.86 14.34
CA LYS A 276 -12.89 3.72 15.27
C LYS A 276 -12.89 4.18 16.73
N GLU A 277 -12.41 5.40 17.00
CA GLU A 277 -12.35 5.97 18.35
C GLU A 277 -13.76 6.13 18.92
N HIS A 278 -14.71 6.55 18.09
CA HIS A 278 -16.11 6.67 18.49
C HIS A 278 -16.70 5.29 18.81
N PHE A 279 -16.50 4.29 17.93
CA PHE A 279 -16.94 2.91 18.20
C PHE A 279 -16.40 2.35 19.52
N THR A 280 -15.14 2.66 19.84
CA THR A 280 -14.51 2.21 21.09
C THR A 280 -15.22 2.75 22.33
N LEU A 281 -15.73 3.99 22.30
CA LEU A 281 -16.47 4.58 23.43
C LEU A 281 -17.78 3.85 23.73
N PHE A 282 -18.41 3.27 22.70
CA PHE A 282 -19.69 2.57 22.82
C PHE A 282 -19.54 1.04 22.95
N ASP A 283 -18.36 0.47 22.69
CA ASP A 283 -18.09 -0.96 22.85
C ASP A 283 -17.82 -1.35 24.32
N THR A 284 -18.82 -1.13 25.19
CA THR A 284 -18.72 -1.35 26.64
C THR A 284 -18.42 -2.79 27.03
N HIS A 285 -18.72 -3.75 26.15
CA HIS A 285 -18.54 -5.18 26.37
C HIS A 285 -17.27 -5.74 25.69
N ASN A 286 -16.49 -4.92 24.99
CA ASN A 286 -15.31 -5.32 24.22
C ASN A 286 -15.63 -6.42 23.19
N ASN A 287 -16.74 -6.26 22.48
CA ASN A 287 -17.20 -7.20 21.47
C ASN A 287 -16.48 -7.03 20.13
N LEU A 288 -15.87 -5.86 19.87
CA LEU A 288 -15.22 -5.54 18.62
C LEU A 288 -13.70 -5.79 18.68
N ASN A 289 -13.16 -6.30 17.58
CA ASN A 289 -11.72 -6.43 17.38
C ASN A 289 -11.25 -5.45 16.29
N PHE A 290 -10.33 -4.55 16.66
CA PHE A 290 -9.84 -3.49 15.77
C PHE A 290 -8.55 -3.91 15.05
N ALA A 291 -8.57 -3.95 13.71
CA ALA A 291 -7.49 -4.51 12.89
C ALA A 291 -6.11 -3.83 13.05
N MET A 292 -6.07 -2.54 13.41
CA MET A 292 -4.84 -1.78 13.68
C MET A 292 -4.54 -1.62 15.18
N GLY A 293 -5.30 -2.32 16.03
CA GLY A 293 -5.17 -2.25 17.49
C GLY A 293 -5.47 -0.86 18.07
N TYR A 294 -5.09 -0.71 19.34
CA TYR A 294 -5.17 0.55 20.07
C TYR A 294 -3.84 1.31 19.95
N ASP A 295 -3.92 2.61 19.73
CA ASP A 295 -2.75 3.47 19.86
C ASP A 295 -2.37 3.59 21.34
N TYR A 296 -1.51 2.68 21.80
CA TYR A 296 -0.98 2.71 23.15
C TYR A 296 -0.17 3.98 23.44
N SER A 297 0.29 4.70 22.40
CA SER A 297 1.08 5.92 22.59
C SER A 297 0.29 7.05 23.25
N ASN A 298 -1.04 7.00 23.20
CA ASN A 298 -1.94 7.92 23.88
C ASN A 298 -2.36 7.44 25.28
N GLY A 299 -2.05 6.20 25.63
CA GLY A 299 -2.34 5.63 26.94
C GLY A 299 -1.55 6.31 28.05
N ARG A 300 -2.18 6.44 29.24
CA ARG A 300 -1.56 7.08 30.42
C ARG A 300 -0.20 6.50 30.77
N ILE A 301 -0.05 5.18 30.72
CA ILE A 301 1.20 4.48 31.04
C ILE A 301 2.30 4.81 30.04
N TYR A 302 1.99 4.81 28.74
CA TYR A 302 2.98 5.16 27.73
C TYR A 302 3.39 6.63 27.87
N LYS A 303 2.42 7.54 28.00
CA LYS A 303 2.70 8.97 28.16
C LYS A 303 3.47 9.29 29.44
N SER A 304 3.25 8.55 30.53
CA SER A 304 4.02 8.71 31.76
C SER A 304 5.48 8.29 31.58
N LEU A 305 5.74 7.17 30.89
CA LEU A 305 7.09 6.72 30.53
C LEU A 305 7.77 7.66 29.53
N GLU A 306 7.03 8.15 28.52
CA GLU A 306 7.52 9.13 27.56
C GLU A 306 7.92 10.44 28.25
N ALA A 307 7.12 10.91 29.20
CA ALA A 307 7.44 12.09 30.00
C ALA A 307 8.74 11.89 30.80
N LEU A 308 8.91 10.73 31.43
CA LEU A 308 10.13 10.37 32.17
C LEU A 308 11.36 10.37 31.26
N TYR A 309 11.25 9.74 30.10
CA TYR A 309 12.32 9.68 29.11
C TYR A 309 12.72 11.08 28.62
N ARG A 310 11.75 11.94 28.27
CA ARG A 310 12.01 13.32 27.84
C ARG A 310 12.71 14.13 28.94
N TYR A 311 12.26 13.98 30.20
CA TYR A 311 12.90 14.65 31.33
C TYR A 311 14.36 14.21 31.50
N TRP A 312 14.67 12.93 31.36
CA TRP A 312 16.06 12.46 31.41
C TRP A 312 16.94 13.02 30.29
N GLN A 313 16.38 13.27 29.11
CA GLN A 313 17.13 13.83 27.97
C GLN A 313 17.41 15.32 28.08
N SER A 314 16.40 16.14 28.41
CA SER A 314 16.50 17.61 28.39
C SER A 314 16.73 18.24 29.76
N ARG A 315 16.19 17.64 30.82
CA ARG A 315 16.08 18.21 32.18
C ARG A 315 15.50 19.63 32.21
N ASP A 316 14.63 19.97 31.26
CA ASP A 316 14.04 21.30 31.13
C ASP A 316 12.72 21.44 31.92
N ASP A 317 12.31 22.69 32.20
CA ASP A 317 11.09 22.96 32.98
C ASP A 317 9.82 22.41 32.32
N LYS A 318 9.81 22.32 30.98
CA LYS A 318 8.68 21.76 30.22
C LYS A 318 8.51 20.27 30.48
N SER A 319 9.60 19.50 30.42
CA SER A 319 9.56 18.07 30.72
C SER A 319 9.29 17.80 32.21
N LYS A 320 9.79 18.65 33.13
CA LYS A 320 9.47 18.58 34.56
C LYS A 320 7.96 18.73 34.82
N LYS A 321 7.32 19.75 34.27
CA LYS A 321 5.86 19.96 34.40
C LYS A 321 5.04 18.82 33.79
N LEU A 322 5.51 18.26 32.67
CA LEU A 322 4.86 17.11 32.04
C LEU A 322 4.94 15.87 32.95
N LEU A 323 6.08 15.67 33.61
CA LEU A 323 6.28 14.56 34.55
C LEU A 323 5.38 14.68 35.79
N GLU A 324 5.29 15.89 36.37
CA GLU A 324 4.38 16.19 37.49
C GLU A 324 2.92 15.93 37.13
N ARG A 325 2.49 16.27 35.90
CA ARG A 325 1.12 15.98 35.40
C ARG A 325 0.78 14.50 35.42
N TYR A 326 1.77 13.61 35.26
CA TYR A 326 1.58 12.16 35.32
C TYR A 326 1.76 11.57 36.73
N GLY A 327 2.02 12.41 37.74
CA GLY A 327 2.04 12.03 39.15
C GLY A 327 3.42 11.64 39.69
N PHE A 328 4.51 12.00 39.02
CA PHE A 328 5.85 11.84 39.58
C PHE A 328 6.24 13.06 40.41
N ASN A 329 6.76 12.82 41.61
CA ASN A 329 7.34 13.87 42.45
C ASN A 329 8.85 13.94 42.18
N LEU A 330 9.30 15.08 41.66
CA LEU A 330 10.71 15.41 41.52
C LEU A 330 11.10 16.29 42.72
N GLU A 331 11.62 15.67 43.78
CA GLU A 331 12.27 16.38 44.89
C GLU A 331 13.52 17.14 44.43
#